data_AF-A0A7J2VU97-F1
#
_entry.id   AF-A0A7J2VU97-F1
#
_cell.length_a   1.000
_cell.length_b   1.000
_cell.length_c   1.000
_cell.angle_alpha   90.00
_cell.angle_beta   90.00
_cell.angle_gamma   90.00
#
_symmetry.space_group_name_H-M   'P 1'
#
loop_
_entity.id
_entity.type
_entity.pdbx_description
1 polymer ?
#
loop_
_entity_poly.entity_id
_entity_poly.type
_entity_poly.pdbx_seq_one_letter_code
_entity_poly.pdbx_strand_id
1 'polypeptide(L)'
;MSGDLTEVEICDLCGNETEDYSIIDGLVVCESCKENFGLKNREDNSSAVCAICGWPINRPIDKKETKIFINSIKNWLEINNGLSDSLKQKLEKLEEKELYLCRYDFFYLIKDMIEAEDETLAKKFEKEIALKYDFHGGIIS
;
A
#
# COMPACT_ATOMS: atom_id res chain seq x y z
N MET A 1 4.37 -57.49 -3.03
CA MET A 1 3.32 -56.50 -2.74
C MET A 1 3.94 -55.15 -3.00
N SER A 2 3.81 -54.68 -4.24
CA SER A 2 4.41 -53.43 -4.72
C SER A 2 3.46 -52.31 -4.32
N GLY A 3 3.70 -51.72 -3.15
CA GLY A 3 3.02 -50.48 -2.78
C GLY A 3 3.74 -49.36 -3.51
N ASP A 4 3.23 -48.98 -4.68
CA ASP A 4 3.58 -47.70 -5.29
C ASP A 4 3.16 -46.63 -4.30
N LEU A 5 4.15 -46.05 -3.62
CA LEU A 5 3.99 -44.84 -2.85
C LEU A 5 4.03 -43.72 -3.88
N THR A 6 2.87 -43.31 -4.38
CA THR A 6 2.77 -42.01 -5.05
C THR A 6 3.14 -40.96 -4.00
N GLU A 7 4.26 -40.27 -4.21
CA GLU A 7 4.67 -39.16 -3.34
C GLU A 7 3.65 -38.03 -3.55
N VAL A 8 2.73 -37.91 -2.60
CA VAL A 8 1.71 -36.88 -2.58
C VAL A 8 2.29 -35.66 -1.90
N GLU A 9 2.32 -34.53 -2.60
CA GLU A 9 2.80 -33.26 -2.07
C GLU A 9 1.64 -32.27 -1.95
N ILE A 10 1.79 -31.28 -1.08
CA ILE A 10 0.77 -30.24 -0.91
C ILE A 10 1.08 -29.11 -1.88
N CYS A 11 0.12 -28.74 -2.73
CA CYS A 11 0.26 -27.58 -3.59
C CYS A 11 0.30 -26.30 -2.74
N ASP A 12 1.39 -25.54 -2.82
CA ASP A 12 1.61 -24.31 -2.06
C ASP A 12 0.61 -23.19 -2.42
N LEU A 13 -0.10 -23.31 -3.55
CA LEU A 13 -1.05 -22.29 -4.03
C LEU A 13 -2.50 -22.54 -3.61
N CYS A 14 -2.93 -23.79 -3.53
CA CYS A 14 -4.32 -24.14 -3.20
C CYS A 14 -4.47 -25.01 -1.95
N GLY A 15 -3.36 -25.51 -1.38
CA GLY A 15 -3.35 -26.35 -0.20
C GLY A 15 -3.92 -27.76 -0.43
N ASN A 16 -4.19 -28.15 -1.68
CA ASN A 16 -4.67 -29.49 -2.00
C ASN A 16 -3.50 -30.47 -2.13
N GLU A 17 -3.70 -31.68 -1.62
CA GLU A 17 -2.84 -32.82 -1.88
C GLU A 17 -2.88 -33.17 -3.37
N THR A 18 -1.71 -33.32 -3.97
CA THR A 18 -1.57 -33.57 -5.40
C THR A 18 -0.46 -34.58 -5.66
N GLU A 19 -0.72 -35.55 -6.53
CA GLU A 19 0.29 -36.49 -7.02
C GLU A 19 0.96 -35.92 -8.29
N ASP A 20 0.21 -35.15 -9.08
CA ASP A 20 0.71 -34.49 -10.29
C ASP A 20 1.06 -33.02 -9.99
N TYR A 21 2.34 -32.78 -9.66
CA TYR A 21 2.86 -31.46 -9.35
C TYR A 21 4.10 -31.09 -10.17
N SER A 22 4.33 -29.78 -10.31
CA SER A 22 5.52 -29.18 -10.88
C SER A 22 6.14 -28.21 -9.87
N ILE A 23 7.47 -28.15 -9.81
CA ILE A 23 8.18 -27.18 -8.96
C ILE A 23 8.49 -25.94 -9.79
N ILE A 24 7.93 -24.78 -9.41
CA ILE A 24 8.11 -23.49 -10.10
C ILE A 24 8.56 -22.45 -9.08
N ASP A 25 9.70 -21.79 -9.31
CA ASP A 25 10.31 -20.84 -8.38
C ASP A 25 10.50 -21.37 -6.94
N GLY A 26 10.69 -22.69 -6.80
CA GLY A 26 10.84 -23.38 -5.52
C GLY A 26 9.53 -23.71 -4.80
N LEU A 27 8.37 -23.45 -5.40
CA LEU A 27 7.05 -23.81 -4.89
C LEU A 27 6.51 -25.07 -5.58
N VAL A 28 5.84 -25.93 -4.81
CA VAL A 28 5.12 -27.10 -5.33
C VAL A 28 3.75 -26.66 -5.85
N VAL A 29 3.50 -26.87 -7.15
CA VAL A 29 2.28 -26.40 -7.82
C VAL A 29 1.60 -27.56 -8.54
N CYS A 30 0.34 -27.85 -8.21
CA CYS A 30 -0.46 -28.85 -8.93
C CYS A 30 -0.76 -28.41 -10.37
N GLU A 31 -0.99 -29.36 -11.29
CA GLU A 31 -1.24 -29.04 -12.71
C GLU A 31 -2.43 -28.08 -12.92
N SER A 32 -3.48 -28.16 -12.10
CA SER A 32 -4.61 -27.21 -12.17
C SER A 32 -4.22 -25.78 -11.79
N CYS A 33 -3.30 -25.62 -10.84
CA CYS A 33 -2.76 -24.31 -10.48
C CYS A 33 -1.69 -23.86 -11.46
N LYS A 34 -0.97 -24.77 -12.11
CA LYS A 34 0.05 -24.48 -13.12
C LYS A 34 -0.52 -23.83 -14.37
N GLU A 35 -1.70 -24.23 -14.84
CA GLU A 35 -2.37 -23.52 -15.95
C GLU A 35 -2.68 -22.05 -15.58
N ASN A 36 -3.03 -21.79 -14.31
CA ASN A 36 -3.21 -20.43 -13.79
C ASN A 36 -1.87 -19.70 -13.53
N PHE A 37 -0.82 -20.44 -13.18
CA PHE A 37 0.52 -19.91 -12.93
C PHE A 37 1.23 -19.53 -14.24
N GLY A 38 1.10 -20.36 -15.28
CA GLY A 38 1.62 -20.14 -16.63
C GLY A 38 0.93 -19.01 -17.40
N LEU A 39 -0.22 -18.53 -16.91
CA LEU A 39 -0.83 -17.27 -17.35
C LEU A 39 -0.09 -16.03 -16.80
N LYS A 40 1.04 -16.17 -16.10
CA LYS A 40 1.98 -15.09 -15.78
C LYS A 40 3.12 -14.93 -16.80
N ASN A 41 2.81 -15.08 -18.09
CA ASN A 41 3.38 -14.19 -19.11
C ASN A 41 2.30 -13.20 -19.58
N ARG A 42 1.48 -12.73 -18.65
CA ARG A 42 0.78 -11.47 -18.85
C ARG A 42 1.87 -10.41 -18.84
N GLU A 43 2.02 -9.72 -19.96
CA GLU A 43 2.47 -8.33 -19.93
C GLU A 43 1.87 -7.69 -18.69
N ASP A 44 2.74 -7.24 -17.79
CA ASP A 44 2.37 -6.72 -16.49
C ASP A 44 1.60 -5.41 -16.71
N ASN A 45 0.31 -5.55 -16.96
CA ASN A 45 -0.63 -4.44 -17.06
C ASN A 45 -1.07 -3.97 -15.67
N SER A 46 -0.44 -4.48 -14.59
CA SER A 46 -0.51 -3.80 -13.30
C SER A 46 0.39 -2.58 -13.40
N SER A 47 -0.22 -1.39 -13.39
CA SER A 47 0.56 -0.16 -13.33
C SER A 47 1.49 -0.25 -12.11
N ALA A 48 2.80 -0.11 -12.32
CA ALA A 48 3.80 -0.06 -11.27
C ALA A 48 3.59 1.10 -10.27
N VAL A 49 2.53 1.89 -10.48
CA VAL A 49 2.16 3.15 -9.83
C VAL A 49 0.67 3.15 -9.48
N CYS A 50 0.35 3.75 -8.34
CA CYS A 50 -0.99 3.94 -7.82
C CYS A 50 -1.80 4.76 -8.82
N ALA A 51 -2.96 4.25 -9.22
CA ALA A 51 -3.84 4.90 -10.19
C ALA A 51 -4.39 6.26 -9.72
N ILE A 52 -4.26 6.58 -8.43
CA ILE A 52 -4.76 7.82 -7.81
C ILE A 52 -3.64 8.87 -7.72
N CYS A 53 -2.43 8.49 -7.26
CA CYS A 53 -1.36 9.45 -6.98
C CYS A 53 -0.09 9.28 -7.82
N GLY A 54 -0.04 8.30 -8.72
CA GLY A 54 1.14 8.00 -9.54
C GLY A 54 2.34 7.47 -8.75
N TRP A 55 2.17 7.18 -7.45
CA TRP A 55 3.24 6.69 -6.57
C TRP A 55 3.42 5.19 -6.72
N PRO A 56 4.64 4.64 -6.74
CA PRO A 56 4.81 3.20 -6.91
C PRO A 56 4.05 2.40 -5.85
N ILE A 57 3.16 1.47 -6.26
CA ILE A 57 2.27 0.72 -5.34
C ILE A 57 3.08 -0.07 -4.30
N ASN A 58 4.32 -0.44 -4.65
CA ASN A 58 5.23 -1.21 -3.80
C ASN A 58 6.35 -0.37 -3.15
N ARG A 59 6.28 0.97 -3.19
CA ARG A 59 7.27 1.83 -2.53
C ARG A 59 6.72 2.36 -1.19
N PRO A 60 7.15 1.80 -0.05
CA PRO A 60 6.81 2.36 1.26
C PRO A 60 7.34 3.78 1.40
N ILE A 61 6.67 4.58 2.23
CA ILE A 61 7.17 5.88 2.66
C ILE A 61 8.25 5.59 3.71
N ASP A 62 9.49 5.88 3.35
CA ASP A 62 10.61 5.67 4.26
C ASP A 62 10.53 6.65 5.44
N LYS A 63 11.25 6.35 6.53
CA LYS A 63 11.24 7.18 7.73
C LYS A 63 11.60 8.65 7.47
N LYS A 64 12.49 8.92 6.52
CA LYS A 64 12.93 10.28 6.18
C LYS A 64 11.80 11.04 5.47
N GLU A 65 11.12 10.39 4.53
CA GLU A 65 9.94 10.93 3.84
C GLU A 65 8.78 11.17 4.82
N THR A 66 8.48 10.21 5.69
CA THR A 66 7.46 10.35 6.75
C THR A 66 7.75 11.58 7.60
N LYS A 67 9.01 11.76 8.04
CA LYS A 67 9.43 12.92 8.82
C LYS A 67 9.24 14.25 8.08
N ILE A 68 9.56 14.30 6.79
CA ILE A 68 9.35 15.51 5.97
C ILE A 68 7.86 15.85 5.86
N PHE A 69 7.01 14.84 5.60
CA PHE A 69 5.57 15.05 5.48
C PHE A 69 4.96 15.49 6.80
N ILE A 70 5.27 14.80 7.90
CA ILE A 70 4.78 15.14 9.23
C ILE A 70 5.18 16.56 9.64
N ASN A 71 6.43 16.99 9.40
CA ASN A 71 6.86 18.36 9.70
C ASN A 71 6.10 19.40 8.86
N SER A 72 5.83 19.09 7.60
CA SER A 72 5.03 19.97 6.73
C SER A 72 3.58 20.08 7.21
N ILE A 73 2.99 18.99 7.68
CA ILE A 73 1.65 18.94 8.26
C ILE A 73 1.60 19.73 9.58
N LYS A 74 2.58 19.53 10.48
CA LYS A 74 2.69 20.28 11.74
C LYS A 74 2.74 21.79 11.49
N ASN A 75 3.61 22.24 10.57
CA ASN A 75 3.70 23.65 10.19
C ASN A 75 2.37 24.18 9.62
N TRP A 76 1.69 23.40 8.76
CA TRP A 76 0.39 23.78 8.23
C TRP A 76 -0.67 23.90 9.33
N LEU A 77 -0.70 22.97 10.28
CA LEU A 77 -1.62 23.00 11.42
C LEU A 77 -1.35 24.19 12.35
N GLU A 78 -0.09 24.54 12.60
CA GLU A 78 0.28 25.72 13.38
C GLU A 78 -0.21 27.01 12.73
N ILE A 79 0.00 27.18 11.42
CA ILE A 79 -0.49 28.35 10.65
C ILE A 79 -2.02 28.48 10.73
N ASN A 80 -2.72 27.34 10.79
CA ASN A 80 -4.17 27.28 10.83
C ASN A 80 -4.76 27.21 12.25
N ASN A 81 -3.94 27.37 13.31
CA ASN A 81 -4.33 27.23 14.71
C ASN A 81 -5.03 25.88 15.04
N GLY A 82 -4.68 24.83 14.31
CA GLY A 82 -5.28 23.50 14.40
C GLY A 82 -4.44 22.47 15.13
N LEU A 83 -3.23 22.82 15.58
CA LEU A 83 -2.34 21.88 16.26
C LEU A 83 -2.73 21.72 17.72
N SER A 84 -3.61 20.75 18.00
CA SER A 84 -3.90 20.31 19.37
C SER A 84 -2.77 19.44 19.94
N ASP A 85 -2.69 19.32 21.26
CA ASP A 85 -1.76 18.40 21.93
C ASP A 85 -2.00 16.93 21.52
N SER A 86 -3.26 16.56 21.27
CA SER A 86 -3.65 15.23 20.79
C SER A 86 -3.11 14.94 19.39
N LEU A 87 -3.35 15.85 18.44
CA LEU A 87 -2.82 15.74 17.08
C LEU A 87 -1.30 15.71 17.07
N LYS A 88 -0.66 16.57 17.86
CA LYS A 88 0.80 16.59 17.97
C LYS A 88 1.37 15.23 18.38
N GLN A 89 0.81 14.59 19.42
CA GLN A 89 1.25 13.27 19.85
C GLN A 89 1.00 12.17 18.80
N LYS A 90 -0.14 12.22 18.09
CA LYS A 90 -0.45 11.26 17.01
C LYS A 90 0.55 11.40 15.86
N LEU A 91 0.88 12.63 15.47
CA LEU A 91 1.85 12.94 14.41
C LEU A 91 3.27 12.53 14.79
N GLU A 92 3.71 12.77 16.02
CA GLU A 92 5.02 12.33 16.53
C GLU A 92 5.16 10.80 16.51
N LYS A 93 4.09 10.05 16.82
CA LYS A 93 4.09 8.58 16.72
C LYS A 93 4.21 8.07 15.28
N LEU A 94 3.77 8.85 14.30
CA LEU A 94 3.93 8.52 12.88
C LEU A 94 5.33 8.86 12.38
N GLU A 95 5.93 9.94 12.86
CA GLU A 95 7.25 10.44 12.45
C GLU A 95 8.37 9.38 12.53
N GLU A 96 8.27 8.47 13.50
CA GLU A 96 9.27 7.44 13.76
C GLU A 96 9.03 6.11 13.01
N LYS A 97 7.98 6.03 12.18
CA LYS A 97 7.57 4.79 11.50
C LYS A 97 7.94 4.78 10.02
N GLU A 98 8.30 3.58 9.55
CA GLU A 98 8.18 3.24 8.14
C GLU A 98 6.74 2.85 7.85
N LEU A 99 6.17 3.45 6.81
CA LEU A 99 4.75 3.32 6.51
C LEU A 99 4.57 2.62 5.16
N TYR A 100 3.88 1.48 5.19
CA TYR A 100 3.54 0.68 4.02
C TYR A 100 2.20 1.10 3.45
N LEU A 101 2.13 2.35 3.02
CA LEU A 101 0.91 2.97 2.47
C LEU A 101 1.31 4.00 1.42
N CYS A 102 0.44 4.21 0.42
CA CYS A 102 0.74 5.16 -0.63
C CYS A 102 0.59 6.60 -0.11
N ARG A 103 1.12 7.56 -0.87
CA ARG A 103 1.05 8.98 -0.51
C ARG A 103 -0.38 9.48 -0.31
N TYR A 104 -1.32 9.01 -1.11
CA TYR A 104 -2.73 9.38 -0.99
C TYR A 104 -3.31 8.89 0.34
N ASP A 105 -3.16 7.60 0.64
CA ASP A 105 -3.61 7.00 1.90
C ASP A 105 -2.97 7.68 3.11
N PHE A 106 -1.70 8.09 2.99
CA PHE A 106 -1.03 8.86 4.04
C PHE A 106 -1.78 10.16 4.35
N PHE A 107 -2.08 10.98 3.35
CA PHE A 107 -2.76 12.25 3.59
C PHE A 107 -4.21 12.08 4.02
N TYR A 108 -4.90 11.03 3.57
CA TYR A 108 -6.25 10.71 4.06
C TYR A 108 -6.23 10.24 5.51
N LEU A 109 -5.26 9.42 5.92
CA LEU A 109 -5.07 9.08 7.32
C LEU A 109 -4.90 10.34 8.19
N ILE A 110 -4.11 11.31 7.72
CA ILE A 110 -3.91 12.59 8.42
C ILE A 110 -5.20 13.42 8.45
N LYS A 111 -5.93 13.48 7.33
CA LYS A 111 -7.25 14.14 7.26
C LYS A 111 -8.20 13.54 8.29
N ASP A 112 -8.31 12.21 8.38
CA ASP A 112 -9.20 11.52 9.32
C ASP A 112 -8.81 11.83 10.78
N MET A 113 -7.51 11.94 11.06
CA MET A 113 -7.03 12.36 12.39
C MET A 113 -7.45 13.80 12.74
N ILE A 114 -7.43 14.71 11.76
CA ILE A 114 -7.88 16.10 11.92
C ILE A 114 -9.41 16.14 12.04
N GLU A 115 -10.13 15.39 11.23
CA GLU A 115 -11.60 15.35 11.19
C GLU A 115 -12.20 14.89 12.51
N ALA A 116 -11.53 13.97 13.20
CA ALA A 116 -11.90 13.55 14.55
C ALA A 116 -11.88 14.67 15.59
N GLU A 117 -11.22 15.80 15.31
CA GLU A 117 -11.09 16.95 16.23
C GLU A 117 -11.75 18.22 15.68
N ASP A 118 -11.65 18.48 14.37
CA ASP A 118 -12.26 19.60 13.67
C ASP A 118 -12.56 19.26 12.19
N GLU A 119 -13.84 19.02 11.89
CA GLU A 119 -14.33 18.69 10.55
C GLU A 119 -14.10 19.83 9.53
N THR A 120 -14.16 21.09 9.97
CA THR A 120 -13.96 22.25 9.09
C THR A 120 -12.50 22.36 8.69
N LEU A 121 -11.60 22.15 9.65
CA LEU A 121 -10.17 22.12 9.40
C LEU A 121 -9.77 20.94 8.51
N ALA A 122 -10.39 19.77 8.69
CA ALA A 122 -10.15 18.60 7.84
C ALA A 122 -10.54 18.87 6.37
N LYS A 123 -11.69 19.50 6.12
CA LYS A 123 -12.10 19.93 4.77
C LYS A 123 -11.14 20.96 4.17
N LYS A 124 -10.59 21.85 5.00
CA LYS A 124 -9.56 22.81 4.57
C LYS A 124 -8.25 22.10 4.21
N PHE A 125 -7.81 21.16 5.04
CA PHE A 125 -6.63 20.33 4.81
C PHE A 125 -6.76 19.53 3.51
N GLU A 126 -7.90 18.89 3.29
CA GLU A 126 -8.18 18.15 2.07
C GLU A 126 -8.06 19.05 0.83
N LYS A 127 -8.65 20.24 0.87
CA LYS A 127 -8.58 21.21 -0.25
C LYS A 127 -7.18 21.74 -0.51
N GLU A 128 -6.40 22.00 0.53
CA GLU A 128 -5.12 22.70 0.42
C GLU A 128 -3.91 21.77 0.26
N ILE A 129 -4.02 20.54 0.76
CA ILE A 129 -2.92 19.57 0.83
C ILE A 129 -3.30 18.30 0.07
N ALA A 130 -4.39 17.60 0.45
CA ALA A 130 -4.71 16.30 -0.14
C ALA A 130 -5.02 16.41 -1.65
N LEU A 131 -5.80 17.41 -2.07
CA LEU A 131 -6.13 17.67 -3.48
C LEU A 131 -4.92 18.15 -4.31
N LYS A 132 -3.89 18.75 -3.70
CA LYS A 132 -2.64 19.08 -4.43
C LYS A 132 -1.81 17.85 -4.78
N TYR A 133 -2.08 16.72 -4.12
CA TYR A 133 -1.47 15.42 -4.41
C TYR A 133 -2.41 14.48 -5.16
N ASP A 134 -3.65 14.90 -5.38
CA ASP A 134 -4.60 14.33 -6.32
C ASP A 134 -4.22 14.87 -7.71
N PHE A 135 -3.18 14.31 -8.32
CA PHE A 135 -2.81 14.67 -9.68
C PHE A 135 -3.87 14.12 -10.62
N HIS A 136 -4.60 15.02 -11.29
CA HIS A 136 -5.12 14.74 -12.62
C HIS A 136 -4.00 14.07 -13.42
N GLY A 137 -4.25 12.85 -13.89
CA GLY A 137 -3.49 12.28 -14.98
C GLY A 137 -3.53 13.24 -16.17
N GLY A 138 -2.50 14.07 -16.31
CA GLY A 138 -1.94 14.28 -17.64
C GLY A 138 -0.97 13.12 -17.84
N ILE A 139 -1.11 12.19 -18.78
CA ILE A 139 -1.41 12.45 -20.20
C ILE A 139 -1.07 13.89 -20.58
N ILE A 140 0.21 14.23 -20.42
CA ILE A 140 0.80 15.19 -21.34
C ILE A 140 1.33 14.34 -22.49
N SER A 141 0.58 14.41 -23.59
CA SER A 141 1.01 14.12 -24.96
C SER A 141 2.20 14.99 -25.36
#